data_AF-A0A9W8EKE1-F1
#
_entry.id   AF-A0A9W8EKE1-F1
#
_cell.length_a   1.000
_cell.length_b   1.000
_cell.length_c   1.000
_cell.angle_alpha   90.00
_cell.angle_beta   90.00
_cell.angle_gamma   90.00
#
_symmetry.space_group_name_H-M   'P 1'
#
loop_
_entity.id
_entity.type
_entity.pdbx_description
1 polymer ?
#
loop_
_entity_poly.entity_id
_entity_poly.type
_entity_poly.pdbx_seq_one_letter_code
_entity_poly.pdbx_strand_id
1 'polypeptide(L)'
;MATLEKLARLSEPSIQGAQLVREIARAADQSLTQSQADYAVIYELHPKLGFLISHNQAQTRLCHTLTDRLTIHLTDLPNSVAQRLQQAGESRKEMSMVIELLKSREVVEREFRSPPTTATDGRHTLYDHIDQDAVDELSQRIGAGLEELEGIAESDEAACRQALSDARAADIRDAEDISVTWSAVAAMKELVEESQSAVAEIQQDLQSIEHHCDQLRDTIRDLEAAESDTDSQLLNLDDYNVLLRDTNEIPAIVADLREVLADIQRRAEEINVRYLQYSAFYQDNRRRFTAIALVSAAVDAYVQTARESQTRFAHLRAEIDSGLEDIWGLVSWYRNFHSAYDGLIAEVHRRRHAQKVLYAVVEDMRSKLDGMHMEEMRLRTAFVEKSGPFLPSDLCPFIQDPPVTFAVEESEGGGRVGRFASVQSHETRYSKQASTMGVDSRL
;
A
#
# COMPACT_ATOMS: atom_id res chain seq x y z
N MET A 1 86.78 -56.29 16.05
CA MET A 1 87.15 -55.14 15.18
C MET A 1 86.52 -55.16 13.78
N ALA A 2 86.82 -56.08 12.86
CA ALA A 2 86.31 -55.99 11.47
C ALA A 2 84.78 -56.14 11.31
N THR A 3 84.09 -56.77 12.26
CA THR A 3 82.62 -56.90 12.32
C THR A 3 81.95 -55.66 12.92
N LEU A 4 82.54 -55.07 13.95
CA LEU A 4 82.11 -53.81 14.57
C LEU A 4 82.15 -52.65 13.57
N GLU A 5 83.21 -52.55 12.78
CA GLU A 5 83.33 -51.52 11.75
C GLU A 5 82.27 -51.70 10.64
N LYS A 6 81.88 -52.93 10.32
CA LYS A 6 80.82 -53.23 9.35
C LYS A 6 79.43 -52.82 9.86
N LEU A 7 79.09 -53.13 11.12
CA LEU A 7 77.83 -52.71 11.72
C LEU A 7 77.73 -51.19 11.91
N ALA A 8 78.84 -50.55 12.31
CA ALA A 8 78.90 -49.09 12.42
C ALA A 8 78.56 -48.40 11.09
N ARG A 9 78.99 -48.98 9.96
CA ARG A 9 78.64 -48.49 8.61
C ARG A 9 77.16 -48.66 8.24
N LEU A 10 76.43 -49.57 8.89
CA LEU A 10 74.97 -49.72 8.73
C LEU A 10 74.19 -48.74 9.62
N SER A 11 74.74 -48.37 10.77
CA SER A 11 74.04 -47.51 11.73
C SER A 11 73.72 -46.12 11.16
N GLU A 12 74.67 -45.48 10.48
CA GLU A 12 74.50 -44.13 9.94
C GLU A 12 73.36 -44.02 8.92
N PRO A 13 73.30 -44.83 7.84
CA PRO A 13 72.19 -44.77 6.89
C PRO A 13 70.84 -45.14 7.52
N SER A 14 70.81 -46.07 8.50
CA SER A 14 69.58 -46.39 9.23
C SER A 14 69.08 -45.22 10.08
N ILE A 15 69.97 -44.55 10.81
CA ILE A 15 69.63 -43.37 11.62
C ILE A 15 69.13 -42.22 10.74
N GLN A 16 69.81 -41.95 9.61
CA GLN A 16 69.39 -40.93 8.65
C GLN A 16 68.03 -41.27 8.04
N GLY A 17 67.81 -42.53 7.66
CA GLY A 17 66.52 -43.01 7.18
C GLY A 17 65.41 -42.81 8.21
N ALA A 18 65.64 -43.20 9.46
CA ALA A 18 64.69 -43.01 10.56
C ALA A 18 64.35 -41.52 10.78
N GLN A 19 65.34 -40.62 10.69
CA GLN A 19 65.11 -39.18 10.79
C GLN A 19 64.21 -38.66 9.67
N LEU A 20 64.47 -39.06 8.42
CA LEU A 20 63.63 -38.69 7.28
C LEU A 20 62.20 -39.22 7.44
N VAL A 21 62.03 -40.46 7.89
CA VAL A 21 60.69 -41.02 8.12
C VAL A 21 59.96 -40.30 9.25
N ARG A 22 60.64 -39.87 10.32
CA ARG A 22 60.01 -39.02 11.36
C ARG A 22 59.53 -37.69 10.81
N GLU A 23 60.31 -37.06 9.93
CA GLU A 23 59.90 -35.81 9.28
C GLU A 23 58.68 -36.02 8.39
N ILE A 24 58.65 -37.11 7.62
CA ILE A 24 57.50 -37.51 6.78
C ILE A 24 56.26 -37.76 7.65
N ALA A 25 56.39 -38.55 8.71
CA ALA A 25 55.30 -38.86 9.64
C ALA A 25 54.73 -37.58 10.28
N ARG A 26 55.61 -36.68 10.73
CA ARG A 26 55.19 -35.38 11.30
C ARG A 26 54.45 -34.51 10.28
N ALA A 27 54.91 -34.45 9.04
CA ALA A 27 54.25 -33.69 7.98
C ALA A 27 52.88 -34.30 7.60
N ALA A 28 52.78 -35.63 7.61
CA ALA A 28 51.55 -36.37 7.35
C ALA A 28 50.51 -36.11 8.47
N ASP A 29 50.91 -36.21 9.74
CA ASP A 29 50.07 -35.89 10.90
C ASP A 29 49.54 -34.45 10.86
N GLN A 30 50.40 -33.48 10.51
CA GLN A 30 50.01 -32.08 10.37
C GLN A 30 48.95 -31.90 9.27
N SER A 31 49.15 -32.54 8.11
CA SER A 31 48.21 -32.47 6.98
C SER A 31 46.87 -33.12 7.32
N LEU A 32 46.88 -34.26 8.02
CA LEU A 32 45.68 -34.93 8.51
C LEU A 32 44.93 -34.08 9.54
N THR A 33 45.64 -33.51 10.51
CA THR A 33 45.05 -32.66 11.56
C THR A 33 44.34 -31.45 10.94
N GLN A 34 44.98 -30.80 9.96
CA GLN A 34 44.39 -29.68 9.23
C GLN A 34 43.16 -30.12 8.43
N SER A 35 43.25 -31.24 7.71
CA SER A 35 42.14 -31.81 6.93
C SER A 35 40.93 -32.14 7.80
N GLN A 36 41.14 -32.69 8.99
CA GLN A 36 40.09 -32.97 9.96
C GLN A 36 39.43 -31.69 10.47
N ALA A 37 40.21 -30.64 10.74
CA ALA A 37 39.69 -29.34 11.16
C ALA A 37 38.83 -28.69 10.06
N ASP A 38 39.33 -28.68 8.81
CA ASP A 38 38.61 -28.12 7.66
C ASP A 38 37.32 -28.90 7.37
N TYR A 39 37.37 -30.24 7.40
CA TYR A 39 36.19 -31.09 7.27
C TYR A 39 35.15 -30.83 8.36
N ALA A 40 35.57 -30.69 9.62
CA ALA A 40 34.66 -30.41 10.72
C ALA A 40 33.88 -29.10 10.50
N VAL A 41 34.54 -28.05 9.99
CA VAL A 41 33.88 -26.79 9.64
C VAL A 41 32.92 -26.97 8.47
N ILE A 42 33.30 -27.68 7.40
CA ILE A 42 32.41 -27.98 6.27
C ILE A 42 31.15 -28.70 6.76
N TYR A 43 31.31 -29.72 7.59
CA TYR A 43 30.21 -30.52 8.16
C TYR A 43 29.25 -29.65 8.99
N GLU A 44 29.79 -28.74 9.80
CA GLU A 44 28.98 -27.80 10.59
C GLU A 44 28.25 -26.76 9.73
N LEU A 45 28.91 -26.22 8.71
CA LEU A 45 28.35 -25.17 7.85
C LEU A 45 27.31 -25.72 6.86
N HIS A 46 27.44 -26.97 6.42
CA HIS A 46 26.57 -27.55 5.39
C HIS A 46 25.06 -27.41 5.67
N PRO A 47 24.52 -27.84 6.82
CA PRO A 47 23.08 -27.68 7.09
C PRO A 47 22.66 -26.21 7.19
N LYS A 48 23.52 -25.34 7.74
CA LYS A 48 23.26 -23.89 7.85
C LYS A 48 23.19 -23.25 6.46
N LEU A 49 24.10 -23.62 5.59
CA LEU A 49 24.17 -23.14 4.21
C LEU A 49 22.97 -23.64 3.40
N GLY A 50 22.58 -24.91 3.55
CA GLY A 50 21.39 -25.47 2.90
C GLY A 50 20.11 -24.72 3.30
N PHE A 51 19.95 -24.41 4.59
CA PHE A 51 18.86 -23.55 5.06
C PHE A 51 18.92 -22.15 4.45
N LEU A 52 20.08 -21.49 4.50
CA LEU A 52 20.24 -20.13 3.98
C LEU A 52 19.98 -20.04 2.48
N ILE A 53 20.45 -20.99 1.67
CA ILE A 53 20.22 -20.99 0.22
C ILE A 53 18.72 -21.08 -0.07
N SER A 54 18.03 -22.07 0.50
CA SER A 54 16.60 -22.27 0.27
C SER A 54 15.79 -21.07 0.77
N HIS A 55 16.11 -20.57 1.97
CA HIS A 55 15.38 -19.47 2.57
C HIS A 55 15.64 -18.14 1.85
N ASN A 56 16.91 -17.81 1.55
CA ASN A 56 17.26 -16.59 0.82
C ASN A 56 16.59 -16.56 -0.56
N GLN A 57 16.57 -17.67 -1.30
CA GLN A 57 15.90 -17.72 -2.60
C GLN A 57 14.40 -17.39 -2.48
N ALA A 58 13.71 -17.98 -1.50
CA ALA A 58 12.30 -17.69 -1.27
C ALA A 58 12.06 -16.22 -0.88
N GLN A 59 12.90 -15.70 0.02
CA GLN A 59 12.79 -14.32 0.51
C GLN A 59 13.18 -13.27 -0.54
N THR A 60 14.19 -13.53 -1.37
CA THR A 60 14.56 -12.65 -2.50
C THR A 60 13.40 -12.52 -3.48
N ARG A 61 12.74 -13.63 -3.84
CA ARG A 61 11.54 -13.59 -4.70
C ARG A 61 10.41 -12.77 -4.07
N LEU A 62 10.21 -12.90 -2.76
CA LEU A 62 9.24 -12.10 -2.02
C LEU A 62 9.60 -10.62 -2.05
N CYS A 63 10.87 -10.27 -1.81
CA CYS A 63 11.36 -8.89 -1.85
C CYS A 63 11.16 -8.26 -3.23
N HIS A 64 11.45 -8.98 -4.32
CA HIS A 64 11.15 -8.50 -5.68
C HIS A 64 9.66 -8.29 -5.90
N THR A 65 8.83 -9.26 -5.50
CA THR A 65 7.36 -9.14 -5.61
C THR A 65 6.83 -7.92 -4.85
N LEU A 66 7.35 -7.67 -3.64
CA LEU A 66 6.99 -6.50 -2.84
C LEU A 66 7.44 -5.20 -3.51
N THR A 67 8.66 -5.15 -4.04
CA THR A 67 9.20 -3.99 -4.75
C THR A 67 8.36 -3.66 -6.01
N ASP A 68 7.96 -4.68 -6.76
CA ASP A 68 7.08 -4.53 -7.93
C ASP A 68 5.71 -3.98 -7.52
N ARG A 69 5.13 -4.50 -6.43
CA ARG A 69 3.84 -4.03 -5.90
C ARG A 69 3.90 -2.58 -5.42
N LEU A 70 4.97 -2.19 -4.72
CA LEU A 70 5.20 -0.80 -4.32
C LEU A 70 5.34 0.12 -5.53
N THR A 71 6.02 -0.34 -6.59
CA THR A 71 6.16 0.42 -7.83
C THR A 71 4.82 0.64 -8.52
N ILE A 72 3.93 -0.37 -8.53
CA ILE A 72 2.57 -0.23 -9.07
C ILE A 72 1.73 0.73 -8.21
N HIS A 73 1.81 0.62 -6.87
CA HIS A 73 1.08 1.52 -5.97
C HIS A 73 1.48 2.99 -6.18
N LEU A 74 2.76 3.23 -6.46
CA LEU A 74 3.29 4.57 -6.76
C LEU A 74 2.62 5.21 -8.00
N THR A 75 2.14 4.42 -8.94
CA THR A 75 1.42 4.92 -10.12
C THR A 75 -0.09 5.02 -9.91
N ASP A 76 -0.68 4.09 -9.15
CA ASP A 76 -2.13 4.01 -9.01
C ASP A 76 -2.72 5.13 -8.14
N LEU A 77 -2.03 5.49 -7.05
CA LEU A 77 -2.54 6.50 -6.12
C LEU A 77 -2.65 7.89 -6.76
N PRO A 78 -1.62 8.45 -7.42
CA PRO A 78 -1.73 9.75 -8.09
C PRO A 78 -2.80 9.76 -9.18
N ASN A 79 -2.95 8.67 -9.93
CA ASN A 79 -3.99 8.55 -10.96
C ASN A 79 -5.41 8.60 -10.35
N SER A 80 -5.61 7.95 -9.21
CA SER A 80 -6.89 8.00 -8.49
C SER A 80 -7.21 9.42 -8.00
N VAL A 81 -6.22 10.17 -7.51
CA VAL A 81 -6.40 11.56 -7.07
C VAL A 81 -6.72 12.47 -8.26
N ALA A 82 -5.95 12.36 -9.34
CA ALA A 82 -6.14 13.11 -10.58
C ALA A 82 -7.55 12.93 -11.16
N GLN A 83 -8.07 11.71 -11.15
CA GLN A 83 -9.44 11.42 -11.61
C GLN A 83 -10.49 12.17 -10.78
N ARG A 84 -10.32 12.27 -9.46
CA ARG A 84 -11.29 12.97 -8.59
C ARG A 84 -11.21 14.47 -8.73
N LEU A 85 -10.02 15.03 -8.88
CA LEU A 85 -9.84 16.45 -9.22
C LEU A 85 -10.54 16.80 -10.53
N GLN A 86 -10.42 15.93 -11.54
CA GLN A 86 -11.12 16.11 -12.80
C GLN A 86 -12.65 16.13 -12.61
N GLN A 87 -13.21 15.14 -11.90
CA GLN A 87 -14.64 15.05 -11.63
C GLN A 87 -15.16 16.29 -10.87
N ALA A 88 -14.43 16.73 -9.84
CA ALA A 88 -14.79 17.94 -9.10
C ALA A 88 -14.73 19.19 -9.98
N GLY A 89 -13.74 19.28 -10.87
CA GLY A 89 -13.64 20.35 -11.86
C GLY A 89 -14.81 20.37 -12.84
N GLU A 90 -15.29 19.21 -13.28
CA GLU A 90 -16.48 19.07 -14.14
C GLU A 90 -17.75 19.50 -13.40
N SER A 91 -17.98 19.00 -12.18
CA SER A 91 -19.13 19.38 -11.36
C SER A 91 -19.17 20.89 -11.06
N ARG A 92 -18.02 21.51 -10.77
CA ARG A 92 -17.92 22.96 -10.53
C ARG A 92 -18.24 23.78 -11.79
N LYS A 93 -17.81 23.32 -12.97
CA LYS A 93 -18.14 23.97 -14.26
C LYS A 93 -19.64 23.90 -14.52
N GLU A 94 -20.27 22.74 -14.34
CA GLU A 94 -21.70 22.57 -14.54
C GLU A 94 -22.52 23.42 -13.57
N MET A 95 -22.12 23.48 -12.30
CA MET A 95 -22.75 24.36 -11.31
C MET A 95 -22.64 25.84 -11.73
N SER A 96 -21.45 26.27 -12.16
CA SER A 96 -21.24 27.65 -12.64
C SER A 96 -22.12 27.97 -13.84
N MET A 97 -22.26 27.04 -14.80
CA MET A 97 -23.16 27.22 -15.95
C MET A 97 -24.62 27.38 -15.53
N VAL A 98 -25.09 26.60 -14.56
CA VAL A 98 -26.46 26.69 -14.06
C VAL A 98 -26.69 27.98 -13.27
N ILE A 99 -25.72 28.42 -12.48
CA ILE A 99 -25.77 29.72 -11.79
C ILE A 99 -25.86 30.87 -12.82
N GLU A 100 -25.03 30.85 -13.87
CA GLU A 100 -25.08 31.87 -14.93
C GLU A 100 -26.40 31.85 -15.70
N LEU A 101 -26.98 30.66 -15.94
CA LEU A 101 -28.32 30.54 -16.51
C LEU A 101 -29.36 31.27 -15.64
N LEU A 102 -29.31 31.09 -14.32
CA LEU A 102 -30.25 31.70 -13.37
C LEU A 102 -30.06 33.22 -13.27
N LYS A 103 -28.81 33.72 -13.29
CA LYS A 103 -28.51 35.16 -13.36
C LYS A 103 -28.99 35.81 -14.66
N SER A 104 -28.96 35.06 -15.77
CA SER A 104 -29.43 35.58 -17.07
C SER A 104 -30.95 35.74 -17.15
N ARG A 105 -31.70 35.06 -16.27
CA ARG A 105 -33.17 35.01 -16.30
C ARG A 105 -33.77 36.06 -15.36
N GLU A 106 -34.28 37.16 -15.95
CA GLU A 106 -35.00 38.20 -15.20
C GLU A 106 -36.39 37.73 -14.75
N VAL A 107 -36.77 38.10 -13.53
CA VAL A 107 -38.10 37.89 -12.97
C VAL A 107 -39.04 38.98 -13.48
N VAL A 108 -39.86 38.61 -14.46
CA VAL A 108 -40.71 39.52 -15.25
C VAL A 108 -41.84 40.13 -14.41
N GLU A 109 -42.47 39.32 -13.57
CA GLU A 109 -43.61 39.74 -12.77
C GLU A 109 -43.14 40.42 -11.49
N ARG A 110 -43.53 41.70 -11.31
CA ARG A 110 -43.19 42.50 -10.11
C ARG A 110 -43.67 41.85 -8.82
N GLU A 111 -44.71 41.02 -8.89
CA GLU A 111 -45.31 40.28 -7.78
C GLU A 111 -44.42 39.15 -7.25
N PHE A 112 -43.46 38.66 -8.05
CA PHE A 112 -42.51 37.61 -7.64
C PHE A 112 -41.17 38.17 -7.17
N ARG A 113 -41.02 39.50 -7.15
CA ARG A 113 -39.82 40.14 -6.60
C ARG A 113 -39.89 40.08 -5.09
N SER A 114 -38.86 39.51 -4.47
CA SER A 114 -38.66 39.60 -3.02
C SER A 114 -38.63 41.07 -2.58
N PRO A 115 -39.02 41.41 -1.33
CA PRO A 115 -38.86 42.78 -0.82
C PRO A 115 -37.40 43.23 -0.97
N PRO A 116 -37.14 44.47 -1.39
CA PRO A 116 -35.80 44.92 -1.75
C PRO A 116 -34.89 44.86 -0.52
N THR A 117 -33.99 43.88 -0.50
CA THR A 117 -33.02 43.70 0.58
C THR A 117 -31.78 44.59 0.40
N THR A 118 -31.54 45.13 -0.80
CA THR A 118 -30.50 46.14 -1.04
C THR A 118 -30.89 47.09 -2.17
N ALA A 119 -30.52 48.36 -2.02
CA ALA A 119 -30.88 49.48 -2.88
C ALA A 119 -30.11 49.49 -4.22
N THR A 120 -30.26 48.44 -5.02
CA THR A 120 -29.78 48.42 -6.40
C THR A 120 -30.97 48.47 -7.35
N ASP A 121 -30.99 49.52 -8.17
CA ASP A 121 -31.92 49.79 -9.28
C ASP A 121 -31.71 48.80 -10.46
N GLY A 122 -31.36 47.55 -10.14
CA GLY A 122 -30.88 46.50 -11.04
C GLY A 122 -31.88 45.37 -11.18
N ARG A 123 -31.81 44.67 -12.31
CA ARG A 123 -32.68 43.55 -12.68
C ARG A 123 -32.72 42.49 -11.58
N HIS A 124 -33.93 42.12 -11.13
CA HIS A 124 -34.16 41.00 -10.20
C HIS A 124 -34.23 39.70 -11.00
N THR A 125 -33.43 38.71 -10.65
CA THR A 125 -33.22 37.48 -11.42
C THR A 125 -33.60 36.25 -10.61
N LEU A 126 -33.68 35.07 -11.25
CA LEU A 126 -33.94 33.82 -10.52
C LEU A 126 -32.86 33.49 -9.50
N TYR A 127 -31.64 34.00 -9.72
CA TYR A 127 -30.51 33.83 -8.84
C TYR A 127 -30.75 34.42 -7.44
N ASP A 128 -31.51 35.52 -7.32
CA ASP A 128 -31.77 36.20 -6.04
C ASP A 128 -32.64 35.38 -5.07
N HIS A 129 -33.15 34.23 -5.53
CA HIS A 129 -33.96 33.29 -4.74
C HIS A 129 -33.17 32.07 -4.27
N ILE A 130 -31.86 32.04 -4.51
CA ILE A 130 -30.99 30.90 -4.22
C ILE A 130 -30.07 31.24 -3.05
N ASP A 131 -29.84 30.25 -2.20
CA ASP A 131 -28.85 30.32 -1.13
C ASP A 131 -27.45 30.06 -1.70
N GLN A 132 -26.78 31.14 -2.10
CA GLN A 132 -25.41 31.07 -2.64
C GLN A 132 -24.41 30.63 -1.56
N ASP A 133 -24.63 31.03 -0.31
CA ASP A 133 -23.72 30.73 0.79
C ASP A 133 -23.63 29.21 0.99
N ALA A 134 -24.77 28.50 0.93
CA ALA A 134 -24.79 27.04 1.01
C ALA A 134 -24.04 26.34 -0.15
N VAL A 135 -24.12 26.88 -1.37
CA VAL A 135 -23.40 26.33 -2.55
C VAL A 135 -21.90 26.56 -2.43
N ASP A 136 -21.50 27.74 -1.94
CA ASP A 136 -20.11 28.10 -1.74
C ASP A 136 -19.49 27.30 -0.59
N GLU A 137 -20.21 27.12 0.52
CA GLU A 137 -19.79 26.26 1.63
C GLU A 137 -19.55 24.81 1.17
N LEU A 138 -20.48 24.24 0.39
CA LEU A 138 -20.32 22.90 -0.16
C LEU A 138 -19.11 22.79 -1.09
N SER A 139 -18.95 23.78 -1.99
CA SER A 139 -17.84 23.82 -2.93
C SER A 139 -16.49 24.00 -2.24
N GLN A 140 -16.44 24.79 -1.17
CA GLN A 140 -15.26 25.01 -0.34
C GLN A 140 -14.92 23.73 0.44
N ARG A 141 -15.91 23.04 1.02
CA ARG A 141 -15.71 21.77 1.73
C ARG A 141 -15.10 20.71 0.82
N ILE A 142 -15.62 20.56 -0.40
CA ILE A 142 -15.06 19.62 -1.39
C ILE A 142 -13.65 20.04 -1.81
N GLY A 143 -13.42 21.35 -2.01
CA GLY A 143 -12.10 21.89 -2.33
C GLY A 143 -11.06 21.57 -1.25
N ALA A 144 -11.37 21.86 0.01
CA ALA A 144 -10.50 21.56 1.14
C ALA A 144 -10.24 20.05 1.29
N GLY A 145 -11.26 19.22 1.09
CA GLY A 145 -11.11 17.76 1.10
C GLY A 145 -10.17 17.25 -0.01
N LEU A 146 -10.24 17.83 -1.21
CA LEU A 146 -9.35 17.49 -2.33
C LEU A 146 -7.91 17.91 -2.06
N GLU A 147 -7.68 19.11 -1.53
CA GLU A 147 -6.33 19.57 -1.13
C GLU A 147 -5.73 18.67 -0.05
N GLU A 148 -6.54 18.24 0.93
CA GLU A 148 -6.09 17.30 1.95
C GLU A 148 -5.77 15.91 1.35
N LEU A 149 -6.59 15.45 0.40
CA LEU A 149 -6.40 14.17 -0.28
C LEU A 149 -5.15 14.16 -1.17
N GLU A 150 -4.86 15.27 -1.87
CA GLU A 150 -3.59 15.50 -2.57
C GLU A 150 -2.41 15.44 -1.59
N GLY A 151 -2.47 16.15 -0.46
CA GLY A 151 -1.40 16.15 0.54
C GLY A 151 -1.13 14.77 1.14
N ILE A 152 -2.17 13.95 1.36
CA ILE A 152 -1.99 12.55 1.78
C ILE A 152 -1.30 11.75 0.69
N ALA A 153 -1.73 11.90 -0.57
CA ALA A 153 -1.15 11.17 -1.68
C ALA A 153 0.32 11.54 -1.91
N GLU A 154 0.69 12.82 -1.82
CA GLU A 154 2.08 13.27 -1.92
C GLU A 154 2.95 12.71 -0.78
N SER A 155 2.43 12.70 0.45
CA SER A 155 3.13 12.14 1.61
C SER A 155 3.30 10.62 1.50
N ASP A 156 2.27 9.90 1.07
CA ASP A 156 2.30 8.44 0.86
C ASP A 156 3.27 8.08 -0.28
N GLU A 157 3.24 8.86 -1.36
CA GLU A 157 4.15 8.72 -2.50
C GLU A 157 5.61 8.93 -2.05
N ALA A 158 5.90 9.98 -1.27
CA ALA A 158 7.22 10.24 -0.74
C ALA A 158 7.71 9.09 0.16
N ALA A 159 6.85 8.58 1.05
CA ALA A 159 7.16 7.44 1.90
C ALA A 159 7.43 6.16 1.09
N CYS A 160 6.63 5.91 0.05
CA CYS A 160 6.79 4.77 -0.86
C CYS A 160 8.12 4.86 -1.64
N ARG A 161 8.44 6.04 -2.19
CA ARG A 161 9.73 6.27 -2.88
C ARG A 161 10.91 6.07 -1.95
N GLN A 162 10.82 6.52 -0.70
CA GLN A 162 11.87 6.30 0.30
C GLN A 162 12.06 4.80 0.58
N ALA A 163 10.98 4.06 0.82
CA ALA A 163 11.05 2.61 1.04
C ALA A 163 11.63 1.86 -0.16
N LEU A 164 11.26 2.26 -1.38
CA LEU A 164 11.86 1.71 -2.62
C LEU A 164 13.34 2.05 -2.74
N SER A 165 13.74 3.26 -2.36
CA SER A 165 15.15 3.68 -2.36
C SER A 165 15.96 2.83 -1.37
N ASP A 166 15.46 2.66 -0.15
CA ASP A 166 16.10 1.85 0.88
C ASP A 166 16.16 0.36 0.47
N ALA A 167 15.09 -0.15 -0.14
CA ALA A 167 15.06 -1.50 -0.69
C ALA A 167 16.11 -1.73 -1.79
N ARG A 168 16.28 -0.76 -2.69
CA ARG A 168 17.29 -0.81 -3.77
C ARG A 168 18.72 -0.66 -3.23
N ALA A 169 18.91 0.14 -2.18
CA ALA A 169 20.21 0.34 -1.55
C ALA A 169 20.74 -0.93 -0.88
N ALA A 170 19.87 -1.86 -0.49
CA ALA A 170 20.26 -3.12 0.13
C ALA A 170 20.99 -4.10 -0.82
N ASP A 171 20.99 -3.87 -2.14
CA ASP A 171 21.67 -4.70 -3.17
C ASP A 171 21.45 -6.22 -2.98
N ILE A 172 20.19 -6.68 -3.05
CA ILE A 172 19.88 -8.11 -3.01
C ILE A 172 20.31 -8.73 -4.34
N ARG A 173 21.51 -9.30 -4.38
CA ARG A 173 22.01 -10.05 -5.54
C ARG A 173 21.38 -11.42 -5.62
N ASP A 174 21.09 -11.87 -6.84
CA ASP A 174 20.70 -13.24 -7.10
C ASP A 174 21.77 -14.23 -6.64
N ALA A 175 21.33 -15.39 -6.18
CA ALA A 175 22.22 -16.46 -5.74
C ALA A 175 22.98 -17.04 -6.94
N GLU A 176 24.29 -17.22 -6.80
CA GLU A 176 25.03 -18.09 -7.70
C GLU A 176 24.66 -19.54 -7.38
N ASP A 177 24.33 -20.31 -8.42
CA ASP A 177 23.98 -21.72 -8.28
C ASP A 177 25.24 -22.54 -7.98
N ILE A 178 25.52 -22.74 -6.69
CA ILE A 178 26.41 -23.82 -6.26
C ILE A 178 25.61 -24.97 -5.71
N SER A 179 25.90 -26.15 -6.28
CA SER A 179 25.40 -27.43 -5.81
C SER A 179 26.07 -27.78 -4.48
N VAL A 180 25.40 -27.46 -3.37
CA VAL A 180 25.78 -27.84 -2.01
C VAL A 180 25.06 -29.15 -1.67
N THR A 181 25.70 -30.30 -1.87
CA THR A 181 25.09 -31.63 -1.66
C THR A 181 25.77 -32.41 -0.53
N TRP A 182 24.98 -33.21 0.18
CA TRP A 182 25.51 -34.16 1.16
C TRP A 182 26.46 -35.19 0.55
N SER A 183 26.30 -35.52 -0.75
CA SER A 183 27.23 -36.39 -1.46
C SER A 183 28.64 -35.80 -1.54
N ALA A 184 28.77 -34.48 -1.72
CA ALA A 184 30.06 -33.81 -1.70
C ALA A 184 30.69 -33.86 -0.30
N VAL A 185 29.90 -33.64 0.76
CA VAL A 185 30.40 -33.74 2.16
C VAL A 185 30.81 -35.17 2.50
N ALA A 186 30.07 -36.17 2.02
CA ALA A 186 30.43 -37.58 2.19
C ALA A 186 31.75 -37.92 1.50
N ALA A 187 31.97 -37.42 0.27
CA ALA A 187 33.25 -37.58 -0.43
C ALA A 187 34.42 -36.95 0.36
N MET A 188 34.23 -35.77 0.96
CA MET A 188 35.28 -35.17 1.82
C MET A 188 35.60 -36.03 3.04
N LYS A 189 34.58 -36.67 3.63
CA LYS A 189 34.78 -37.57 4.76
C LYS A 189 35.63 -38.78 4.36
N GLU A 190 35.33 -39.36 3.20
CA GLU A 190 36.09 -40.48 2.63
C GLU A 190 37.57 -40.10 2.44
N LEU A 191 37.87 -38.91 1.91
CA LEU A 191 39.24 -38.41 1.77
C LEU A 191 39.98 -38.27 3.12
N VAL A 192 39.28 -37.86 4.19
CA VAL A 192 39.84 -37.79 5.55
C VAL A 192 40.11 -39.19 6.09
N GLU A 193 39.16 -40.12 5.93
CA GLU A 193 39.30 -41.51 6.38
C GLU A 193 40.45 -42.23 5.63
N GLU A 194 40.60 -42.02 4.32
CA GLU A 194 41.73 -42.50 3.53
C GLU A 194 43.06 -41.91 4.01
N SER A 195 43.11 -40.59 4.26
CA SER A 195 44.33 -39.94 4.77
C SER A 195 44.71 -40.44 6.17
N GLN A 196 43.71 -40.76 7.02
CA GLN A 196 43.94 -41.34 8.34
C GLN A 196 44.54 -42.76 8.25
N SER A 197 44.07 -43.59 7.31
CA SER A 197 44.65 -44.91 7.05
C SER A 197 46.09 -44.79 6.58
N ALA A 198 46.37 -43.90 5.63
CA ALA A 198 47.71 -43.67 5.10
C ALA A 198 48.70 -43.15 6.16
N VAL A 199 48.25 -42.26 7.07
CA VAL A 199 49.06 -41.83 8.22
C VAL A 199 49.38 -43.01 9.15
N ALA A 200 48.41 -43.89 9.42
CA ALA A 200 48.65 -45.07 10.25
C ALA A 200 49.68 -46.02 9.64
N GLU A 201 49.67 -46.18 8.32
CA GLU A 201 50.70 -46.94 7.58
C GLU A 201 52.09 -46.31 7.73
N ILE A 202 52.21 -44.98 7.53
CA ILE A 202 53.49 -44.26 7.74
C ILE A 202 54.01 -44.44 9.18
N GLN A 203 53.13 -44.40 10.18
CA GLN A 203 53.51 -44.59 11.58
C GLN A 203 53.96 -46.02 11.87
N GLN A 204 53.35 -47.02 11.22
CA GLN A 204 53.78 -48.42 11.33
C GLN A 204 55.18 -48.62 10.73
N ASP A 205 55.45 -48.04 9.57
CA ASP A 205 56.78 -48.13 8.93
C ASP A 205 57.85 -47.38 9.71
N LEU A 206 57.50 -46.23 10.31
CA LEU A 206 58.37 -45.53 11.25
C LEU A 206 58.76 -46.43 12.43
N GLN A 207 57.78 -47.08 13.07
CA GLN A 207 58.04 -47.99 14.19
C GLN A 207 58.92 -49.16 13.77
N SER A 208 58.73 -49.70 12.57
CA SER A 208 59.57 -50.77 12.01
C SER A 208 61.03 -50.33 11.85
N ILE A 209 61.25 -49.14 11.27
CA ILE A 209 62.61 -48.58 11.08
C ILE A 209 63.26 -48.21 12.41
N GLU A 210 62.50 -47.66 13.36
CA GLU A 210 63.00 -47.37 14.71
C GLU A 210 63.39 -48.65 15.45
N HIS A 211 62.58 -49.71 15.32
CA HIS A 211 62.91 -51.01 15.87
C HIS A 211 64.21 -51.57 15.26
N HIS A 212 64.40 -51.47 13.94
CA HIS A 212 65.66 -51.86 13.28
C HIS A 212 66.86 -51.03 13.78
N CYS A 213 66.69 -49.73 13.98
CA CYS A 213 67.73 -48.87 14.53
C CYS A 213 68.11 -49.27 15.97
N ASP A 214 67.12 -49.67 16.78
CA ASP A 214 67.35 -50.15 18.14
C ASP A 214 68.03 -51.53 18.14
N GLN A 215 67.62 -52.45 17.26
CA GLN A 215 68.29 -53.73 17.05
C GLN A 215 69.76 -53.56 16.63
N LEU A 216 70.06 -52.64 15.70
CA LEU A 216 71.43 -52.30 15.32
C LEU A 216 72.23 -51.74 16.50
N ARG A 217 71.62 -50.89 17.33
CA ARG A 217 72.28 -50.29 18.49
C ARG A 217 72.58 -51.33 19.57
N ASP A 218 71.63 -52.20 19.85
CA ASP A 218 71.77 -53.27 20.85
C ASP A 218 72.82 -54.30 20.40
N THR A 219 72.81 -54.72 19.13
CA THR A 219 73.83 -55.63 18.59
C THR A 219 75.23 -55.04 18.58
N ILE A 220 75.38 -53.74 18.27
CA ILE A 220 76.67 -53.05 18.40
C ILE A 220 77.13 -53.05 19.86
N ARG A 221 76.24 -52.70 20.79
CA ARG A 221 76.55 -52.64 22.23
C ARG A 221 76.92 -54.01 22.81
N ASP A 222 76.19 -55.05 22.44
CA ASP A 222 76.46 -56.42 22.88
C ASP A 222 77.82 -56.90 22.36
N LEU A 223 78.19 -56.54 21.12
CA LEU A 223 79.50 -56.84 20.56
C LEU A 223 80.65 -56.03 21.21
N GLU A 224 80.40 -54.77 21.58
CA GLU A 224 81.36 -53.95 22.33
C GLU A 224 81.60 -54.50 23.74
N ALA A 225 80.55 -54.96 24.42
CA ALA A 225 80.66 -55.61 25.73
C ALA A 225 81.36 -56.98 25.63
N ALA A 226 81.06 -57.74 24.57
CA ALA A 226 81.66 -59.03 24.27
C ALA A 226 83.16 -58.97 23.96
N GLU A 227 83.68 -57.88 23.37
CA GLU A 227 85.12 -57.69 23.15
C GLU A 227 85.93 -57.63 24.47
N SER A 228 85.26 -57.43 25.62
CA SER A 228 85.88 -57.37 26.95
C SER A 228 85.90 -58.70 27.73
N ASP A 229 85.16 -59.72 27.27
CA ASP A 229 85.03 -61.03 27.94
C ASP A 229 85.47 -62.17 26.99
N THR A 230 86.36 -63.06 27.43
CA THR A 230 87.15 -63.94 26.54
C THR A 230 86.36 -65.13 25.96
N ASP A 231 85.06 -65.23 26.22
CA ASP A 231 84.19 -66.35 25.84
C ASP A 231 82.94 -65.91 25.06
N SER A 232 83.04 -64.80 24.34
CA SER A 232 81.88 -64.11 23.77
C SER A 232 81.35 -64.69 22.45
N GLN A 233 80.02 -64.73 22.38
CA GLN A 233 79.21 -65.14 21.24
C GLN A 233 79.53 -64.30 20.00
N LEU A 234 79.96 -64.97 18.93
CA LEU A 234 80.10 -64.37 17.61
C LEU A 234 78.71 -64.07 17.05
N LEU A 235 78.50 -62.84 16.55
CA LEU A 235 77.31 -62.48 15.78
C LEU A 235 77.11 -63.51 14.66
N ASN A 236 75.94 -64.16 14.62
CA ASN A 236 75.66 -65.11 13.56
C ASN A 236 75.67 -64.37 12.21
N LEU A 237 76.23 -65.00 11.18
CA LEU A 237 76.28 -64.43 9.83
C LEU A 237 74.87 -64.18 9.29
N ASP A 238 73.90 -65.00 9.69
CA ASP A 238 72.49 -64.84 9.33
C ASP A 238 71.91 -63.53 9.90
N ASP A 239 72.19 -63.21 11.17
CA ASP A 239 71.70 -61.99 11.83
C ASP A 239 72.31 -60.73 11.18
N TYR A 240 73.60 -60.77 10.83
CA TYR A 240 74.24 -59.67 10.08
C TYR A 240 73.60 -59.47 8.70
N ASN A 241 73.27 -60.56 8.00
CA ASN A 241 72.65 -60.48 6.68
C ASN A 241 71.25 -59.92 6.73
N VAL A 242 70.47 -60.20 7.80
CA VAL A 242 69.17 -59.56 8.05
C VAL A 242 69.35 -58.06 8.24
N LEU A 243 70.24 -57.64 9.16
CA LEU A 243 70.48 -56.22 9.44
C LEU A 243 70.98 -55.44 8.21
N LEU A 244 71.87 -56.06 7.41
CA LEU A 244 72.36 -55.49 6.16
C LEU A 244 71.22 -55.35 5.14
N ARG A 245 70.36 -56.36 5.02
CA ARG A 245 69.22 -56.34 4.10
C ARG A 245 68.24 -55.24 4.48
N ASP A 246 67.82 -55.19 5.74
CA ASP A 246 66.85 -54.21 6.23
C ASP A 246 67.39 -52.77 6.05
N THR A 247 68.69 -52.57 6.33
CA THR A 247 69.37 -51.29 6.06
C THR A 247 69.33 -50.89 4.58
N ASN A 248 69.45 -51.85 3.67
CA ASN A 248 69.39 -51.60 2.22
C ASN A 248 67.96 -51.39 1.70
N GLU A 249 66.93 -51.83 2.44
CA GLU A 249 65.51 -51.63 2.10
C GLU A 249 65.01 -50.23 2.51
N ILE A 250 65.60 -49.61 3.54
CA ILE A 250 65.23 -48.27 4.05
C ILE A 250 65.10 -47.21 2.95
N PRO A 251 66.03 -47.04 1.99
CA PRO A 251 65.88 -46.03 0.95
C PRO A 251 64.64 -46.22 0.06
N ALA A 252 64.24 -47.47 -0.19
CA ALA A 252 63.03 -47.78 -0.94
C ALA A 252 61.78 -47.44 -0.11
N ILE A 253 61.76 -47.85 1.17
CA ILE A 253 60.67 -47.50 2.10
C ILE A 253 60.51 -45.97 2.19
N VAL A 254 61.60 -45.22 2.34
CA VAL A 254 61.57 -43.75 2.37
C VAL A 254 61.00 -43.17 1.07
N ALA A 255 61.28 -43.77 -0.09
CA ALA A 255 60.72 -43.33 -1.37
C ALA A 255 59.21 -43.55 -1.43
N ASP A 256 58.74 -44.73 -1.02
CA ASP A 256 57.31 -45.07 -0.98
C ASP A 256 56.55 -44.16 -0.01
N LEU A 257 57.09 -43.93 1.19
CA LEU A 257 56.49 -43.04 2.19
C LEU A 257 56.39 -41.58 1.72
N ARG A 258 57.31 -41.12 0.85
CA ARG A 258 57.21 -39.79 0.22
C ARG A 258 56.06 -39.71 -0.78
N GLU A 259 55.79 -40.79 -1.51
CA GLU A 259 54.64 -40.87 -2.41
C GLU A 259 53.33 -40.84 -1.61
N VAL A 260 53.24 -41.63 -0.53
CA VAL A 260 52.08 -41.62 0.38
C VAL A 260 51.86 -40.24 0.99
N LEU A 261 52.93 -39.55 1.43
CA LEU A 261 52.83 -38.17 1.92
C LEU A 261 52.31 -37.21 0.84
N ALA A 262 52.80 -37.32 -0.40
CA ALA A 262 52.35 -36.48 -1.49
C ALA A 262 50.85 -36.67 -1.76
N ASP A 263 50.35 -37.91 -1.66
CA ASP A 263 48.91 -38.20 -1.79
C ASP A 263 48.09 -37.64 -0.62
N ILE A 264 48.56 -37.76 0.62
CA ILE A 264 47.91 -37.12 1.78
C ILE A 264 47.83 -35.61 1.58
N GLN A 265 48.91 -34.97 1.14
CA GLN A 265 48.95 -33.53 0.88
C GLN A 265 47.99 -33.11 -0.24
N ARG A 266 47.87 -33.91 -1.31
CA ARG A 266 46.92 -33.68 -2.40
C ARG A 266 45.47 -33.73 -1.91
N ARG A 267 45.12 -34.74 -1.10
CA ARG A 267 43.79 -34.85 -0.49
C ARG A 267 43.51 -33.69 0.46
N ALA A 268 44.50 -33.29 1.26
CA ALA A 268 44.40 -32.15 2.18
C ALA A 268 44.11 -30.84 1.43
N GLU A 269 44.79 -30.60 0.31
CA GLU A 269 44.53 -29.42 -0.52
C GLU A 269 43.12 -29.43 -1.14
N GLU A 270 42.64 -30.59 -1.58
CA GLU A 270 41.25 -30.72 -2.05
C GLU A 270 40.24 -30.36 -0.95
N ILE A 271 40.47 -30.81 0.29
CA ILE A 271 39.64 -30.45 1.45
C ILE A 271 39.70 -28.96 1.75
N ASN A 272 40.88 -28.37 1.74
CA ASN A 272 41.08 -26.95 1.97
C ASN A 272 40.35 -26.09 0.92
N VAL A 273 40.46 -26.43 -0.37
CA VAL A 273 39.72 -25.72 -1.44
C VAL A 273 38.21 -25.75 -1.20
N ARG A 274 37.66 -26.91 -0.80
CA ARG A 274 36.24 -27.02 -0.47
C ARG A 274 35.86 -26.23 0.77
N TYR A 275 36.70 -26.22 1.79
CA TYR A 275 36.51 -25.40 2.98
C TYR A 275 36.42 -23.91 2.63
N LEU A 276 37.37 -23.40 1.84
CA LEU A 276 37.37 -22.00 1.39
C LEU A 276 36.11 -21.65 0.60
N GLN A 277 35.67 -22.55 -0.29
CA GLN A 277 34.40 -22.41 -1.01
C GLN A 277 33.21 -22.33 -0.05
N TYR A 278 33.05 -23.29 0.87
CA TYR A 278 31.95 -23.30 1.83
C TYR A 278 31.92 -22.05 2.71
N SER A 279 33.09 -21.62 3.20
CA SER A 279 33.22 -20.44 4.04
C SER A 279 32.83 -19.16 3.29
N ALA A 280 33.31 -18.98 2.05
CA ALA A 280 32.94 -17.85 1.21
C ALA A 280 31.44 -17.83 0.90
N PHE A 281 30.87 -18.99 0.53
CA PHE A 281 29.44 -19.13 0.23
C PHE A 281 28.55 -18.85 1.43
N TYR A 282 28.96 -19.32 2.62
CA TYR A 282 28.26 -19.04 3.86
C TYR A 282 28.27 -17.55 4.20
N GLN A 283 29.41 -16.88 4.06
CA GLN A 283 29.51 -15.44 4.31
C GLN A 283 28.65 -14.63 3.34
N ASP A 284 28.67 -14.97 2.06
CA ASP A 284 27.87 -14.31 1.03
C ASP A 284 26.37 -14.49 1.28
N ASN A 285 25.92 -15.72 1.56
CA ASN A 285 24.53 -15.99 1.92
C ASN A 285 24.09 -15.29 3.21
N ARG A 286 24.99 -15.12 4.19
CA ARG A 286 24.70 -14.36 5.41
C ARG A 286 24.55 -12.86 5.12
N ARG A 287 25.37 -12.30 4.22
CA ARG A 287 25.23 -10.91 3.76
C ARG A 287 23.90 -10.70 3.04
N ARG A 288 23.54 -11.61 2.12
CA ARG A 288 22.23 -11.60 1.45
C ARG A 288 21.08 -11.65 2.45
N PHE A 289 21.12 -12.55 3.44
CA PHE A 289 20.11 -12.65 4.48
C PHE A 289 19.96 -11.33 5.25
N THR A 290 21.08 -10.65 5.54
CA THR A 290 21.07 -9.35 6.21
C THR A 290 20.47 -8.25 5.33
N ALA A 291 20.80 -8.23 4.03
CA ALA A 291 20.22 -7.30 3.06
C ALA A 291 18.70 -7.47 2.94
N ILE A 292 18.23 -8.72 2.85
CA ILE A 292 16.80 -9.06 2.86
C ILE A 292 16.11 -8.52 4.12
N ALA A 293 16.73 -8.65 5.30
CA ALA A 293 16.18 -8.12 6.53
C ALA A 293 16.05 -6.59 6.52
N LEU A 294 17.00 -5.88 5.91
CA LEU A 294 16.92 -4.42 5.73
C LEU A 294 15.74 -4.03 4.83
N VAL A 295 15.55 -4.73 3.70
CA VAL A 295 14.40 -4.51 2.82
C VAL A 295 13.08 -4.77 3.57
N SER A 296 13.00 -5.87 4.30
CA SER A 296 11.82 -6.19 5.10
C SER A 296 11.50 -5.09 6.12
N ALA A 297 12.51 -4.52 6.78
CA ALA A 297 12.31 -3.45 7.75
C ALA A 297 11.84 -2.15 7.08
N ALA A 298 12.41 -1.79 5.93
CA ALA A 298 11.99 -0.62 5.16
C ALA A 298 10.53 -0.75 4.67
N VAL A 299 10.18 -1.93 4.15
CA VAL A 299 8.81 -2.21 3.69
C VAL A 299 7.83 -2.21 4.85
N ASP A 300 8.17 -2.81 6.00
CA ASP A 300 7.29 -2.83 7.16
C ASP A 300 7.01 -1.42 7.69
N ALA A 301 8.04 -0.57 7.82
CA ALA A 301 7.88 0.83 8.21
C ALA A 301 6.95 1.60 7.27
N TYR A 302 7.08 1.38 5.96
CA TYR A 302 6.16 1.94 4.97
C TYR A 302 4.74 1.40 5.14
N VAL A 303 4.55 0.09 5.30
CA VAL A 303 3.22 -0.53 5.46
C VAL A 303 2.48 0.02 6.66
N GLN A 304 3.15 0.29 7.78
CA GLN A 304 2.49 0.93 8.93
C GLN A 304 2.02 2.34 8.58
N THR A 305 2.87 3.14 7.95
CA THR A 305 2.53 4.51 7.52
C THR A 305 1.38 4.50 6.51
N ALA A 306 1.42 3.57 5.55
CA ALA A 306 0.42 3.42 4.49
C ALA A 306 -0.96 2.99 5.03
N ARG A 307 -1.02 2.23 6.14
CA ARG A 307 -2.29 1.85 6.77
C ARG A 307 -3.02 3.05 7.36
N GLU A 308 -2.27 3.95 8.00
CA GLU A 308 -2.82 5.18 8.57
C GLU A 308 -3.28 6.13 7.46
N SER A 309 -2.44 6.33 6.44
CA SER A 309 -2.77 7.16 5.27
C SER A 309 -4.00 6.62 4.52
N GLN A 310 -4.08 5.30 4.29
CA GLN A 310 -5.18 4.66 3.57
C GLN A 310 -6.53 4.81 4.30
N THR A 311 -6.53 4.73 5.64
CA THR A 311 -7.76 4.92 6.42
C THR A 311 -8.28 6.35 6.29
N ARG A 312 -7.40 7.34 6.42
CA ARG A 312 -7.74 8.75 6.25
C ARG A 312 -8.16 9.07 4.80
N PHE A 313 -7.45 8.51 3.83
CA PHE A 313 -7.78 8.64 2.40
C PHE A 313 -9.18 8.09 2.10
N ALA A 314 -9.52 6.91 2.62
CA ALA A 314 -10.83 6.31 2.40
C ALA A 314 -11.97 7.15 2.97
N HIS A 315 -11.76 7.74 4.15
CA HIS A 315 -12.73 8.64 4.80
C HIS A 315 -12.95 9.91 3.96
N LEU A 316 -11.88 10.64 3.65
CA LEU A 316 -11.96 11.87 2.86
C LEU A 316 -12.57 11.62 1.48
N ARG A 317 -12.21 10.50 0.85
CA ARG A 317 -12.79 10.11 -0.45
C ARG A 317 -14.30 9.95 -0.35
N ALA A 318 -14.81 9.33 0.71
CA ALA A 318 -16.26 9.16 0.90
C ALA A 318 -16.97 10.50 1.14
N GLU A 319 -16.34 11.42 1.89
CA GLU A 319 -16.87 12.77 2.10
C GLU A 319 -16.93 13.59 0.80
N ILE A 320 -15.87 13.52 -0.02
CA ILE A 320 -15.81 14.16 -1.33
C ILE A 320 -16.87 13.58 -2.25
N ASP A 321 -17.00 12.25 -2.31
CA ASP A 321 -18.00 11.57 -3.14
C ASP A 321 -19.42 12.01 -2.78
N SER A 322 -19.75 12.03 -1.49
CA SER A 322 -21.03 12.55 -1.01
C SER A 322 -21.23 14.02 -1.40
N GLY A 323 -20.21 14.86 -1.26
CA GLY A 323 -20.31 16.27 -1.64
C GLY A 323 -20.50 16.48 -3.14
N LEU A 324 -19.84 15.66 -3.98
CA LEU A 324 -20.03 15.71 -5.43
C LEU A 324 -21.44 15.29 -5.84
N GLU A 325 -22.01 14.27 -5.19
CA GLU A 325 -23.41 13.88 -5.37
C GLU A 325 -24.36 15.01 -5.00
N ASP A 326 -24.11 15.70 -3.88
CA ASP A 326 -24.89 16.88 -3.46
C ASP A 326 -24.83 18.00 -4.51
N ILE A 327 -23.65 18.31 -5.06
CA ILE A 327 -23.49 19.30 -6.14
C ILE A 327 -24.30 18.90 -7.37
N TRP A 328 -24.23 17.65 -7.81
CA TRP A 328 -25.01 17.17 -8.96
C TRP A 328 -26.52 17.23 -8.69
N GLY A 329 -26.93 16.92 -7.46
CA GLY A 329 -28.30 17.11 -6.99
C GLY A 329 -28.77 18.55 -7.11
N LEU A 330 -27.95 19.51 -6.66
CA LEU A 330 -28.22 20.94 -6.79
C LEU A 330 -28.25 21.42 -8.24
N VAL A 331 -27.32 20.96 -9.10
CA VAL A 331 -27.33 21.25 -10.55
C VAL A 331 -28.67 20.82 -11.17
N SER A 332 -29.12 19.61 -10.86
CA SER A 332 -30.41 19.09 -11.33
C SER A 332 -31.59 19.90 -10.78
N TRP A 333 -31.57 20.21 -9.47
CA TRP A 333 -32.61 20.98 -8.83
C TRP A 333 -32.74 22.39 -9.43
N TYR A 334 -31.63 23.11 -9.61
CA TYR A 334 -31.64 24.45 -10.19
C TYR A 334 -32.07 24.47 -11.66
N ARG A 335 -31.73 23.44 -12.45
CA ARG A 335 -32.27 23.29 -13.82
C ARG A 335 -33.79 23.10 -13.81
N ASN A 336 -34.31 22.29 -12.89
CA ASN A 336 -35.74 22.08 -12.72
C ASN A 336 -36.44 23.34 -12.20
N PHE A 337 -35.82 24.07 -11.27
CA PHE A 337 -36.30 25.36 -10.79
C PHE A 337 -36.44 26.37 -11.93
N HIS A 338 -35.40 26.50 -12.77
CA HIS A 338 -35.44 27.35 -13.96
C HIS A 338 -36.62 26.97 -14.89
N SER A 339 -36.81 25.67 -15.16
CA SER A 339 -37.91 25.19 -16.01
C SER A 339 -39.31 25.41 -15.37
N ALA A 340 -39.44 25.15 -14.07
CA ALA A 340 -40.69 25.32 -13.34
C ALA A 340 -41.15 26.80 -13.30
N TYR A 341 -40.21 27.74 -13.33
CA TYR A 341 -40.51 29.17 -13.41
C TYR A 341 -41.28 29.53 -14.69
N ASP A 342 -40.96 28.90 -15.83
CA ASP A 342 -41.72 29.12 -17.07
C ASP A 342 -43.17 28.62 -16.94
N GLY A 343 -43.36 27.47 -16.28
CA GLY A 343 -44.68 26.95 -15.93
C GLY A 343 -45.46 27.89 -14.99
N LEU A 344 -44.79 28.50 -14.03
CA LEU A 344 -45.38 29.49 -13.12
C LEU A 344 -45.89 30.72 -13.90
N ILE A 345 -45.09 31.25 -14.82
CA ILE A 345 -45.51 32.39 -15.66
C ILE A 345 -46.76 32.04 -16.46
N ALA A 346 -46.78 30.88 -17.11
CA ALA A 346 -47.95 30.42 -17.88
C ALA A 346 -49.20 30.28 -17.01
N GLU A 347 -49.06 29.72 -15.81
CA GLU A 347 -50.17 29.56 -14.86
C GLU A 347 -50.70 30.90 -14.35
N VAL A 348 -49.83 31.88 -14.12
CA VAL A 348 -50.22 33.24 -13.70
C VAL A 348 -51.02 33.94 -14.80
N HIS A 349 -50.58 33.85 -16.06
CA HIS A 349 -51.35 34.35 -17.19
C HIS A 349 -52.72 33.65 -17.31
N ARG A 350 -52.75 32.33 -17.15
CA ARG A 350 -54.00 31.55 -17.15
C ARG A 350 -54.96 32.03 -16.06
N ARG A 351 -54.48 32.22 -14.83
CA ARG A 351 -55.29 32.73 -13.70
C ARG A 351 -55.81 34.14 -13.96
N ARG A 352 -54.97 35.05 -14.46
CA ARG A 352 -55.39 36.41 -14.84
C ARG A 352 -56.44 36.40 -15.95
N HIS A 353 -56.31 35.52 -16.95
CA HIS A 353 -57.31 35.38 -18.00
C HIS A 353 -58.64 34.84 -17.44
N ALA A 354 -58.60 33.78 -16.64
CA ALA A 354 -59.80 33.24 -15.99
C ALA A 354 -60.50 34.29 -15.11
N GLN A 355 -59.73 35.09 -14.35
CA GLN A 355 -60.26 36.18 -13.55
C GLN A 355 -60.92 37.27 -14.40
N LYS A 356 -60.31 37.67 -15.52
CA LYS A 356 -60.92 38.62 -16.47
C LYS A 356 -62.23 38.10 -17.06
N VAL A 357 -62.27 36.82 -17.44
CA VAL A 357 -63.49 36.18 -17.96
C VAL A 357 -64.59 36.19 -16.89
N LEU A 358 -64.25 35.84 -15.64
CA LEU A 358 -65.20 35.87 -14.53
C LEU A 358 -65.75 37.28 -14.28
N TYR A 359 -64.89 38.30 -14.24
CA TYR A 359 -65.34 39.69 -14.07
C TYR A 359 -66.20 40.17 -15.24
N ALA A 360 -65.90 39.77 -16.48
CA ALA A 360 -66.73 40.10 -17.63
C ALA A 360 -68.14 39.48 -17.52
N VAL A 361 -68.24 38.25 -17.02
CA VAL A 361 -69.53 37.59 -16.76
C VAL A 361 -70.29 38.30 -15.64
N VAL A 362 -69.62 38.66 -14.54
CA VAL A 362 -70.23 39.41 -13.44
C VAL A 362 -70.75 40.77 -13.91
N GLU A 363 -69.98 41.47 -14.74
CA GLU A 363 -70.38 42.78 -15.28
C GLU A 363 -71.55 42.66 -16.27
N ASP A 364 -71.55 41.65 -17.14
CA ASP A 364 -72.69 41.35 -18.02
C ASP A 364 -73.95 41.00 -17.21
N MET A 365 -73.82 40.22 -16.13
CA MET A 365 -74.92 39.93 -15.22
C MET A 365 -75.46 41.18 -14.52
N ARG A 366 -74.58 42.06 -14.02
CA ARG A 366 -74.98 43.35 -13.42
C ARG A 366 -75.73 44.21 -14.44
N SER A 367 -75.18 44.37 -15.64
CA SER A 367 -75.80 45.14 -16.73
C SER A 367 -77.18 44.57 -17.12
N LYS A 368 -77.33 43.25 -17.18
CA LYS A 368 -78.63 42.59 -17.44
C LYS A 368 -79.64 42.82 -16.31
N LEU A 369 -79.22 42.70 -15.05
CA LEU A 369 -80.09 42.96 -13.89
C LEU A 369 -80.55 44.42 -13.86
N ASP A 370 -79.64 45.36 -14.11
CA ASP A 370 -79.96 46.80 -14.19
C ASP A 370 -80.94 47.08 -15.34
N GLY A 371 -80.72 46.48 -16.52
CA GLY A 371 -81.62 46.61 -17.66
C GLY A 371 -83.03 46.06 -17.38
N MET A 372 -83.14 44.90 -16.73
CA MET A 372 -84.43 44.32 -16.32
C MET A 372 -85.14 45.19 -15.28
N HIS A 373 -84.40 45.74 -14.31
CA HIS A 373 -84.94 46.64 -13.30
C HIS A 373 -85.49 47.93 -13.93
N MET A 374 -84.75 48.55 -14.85
CA MET A 374 -85.19 49.74 -15.58
C MET A 374 -86.45 49.48 -16.41
N GLU A 375 -86.54 48.33 -17.08
CA GLU A 375 -87.73 47.96 -17.86
C GLU A 375 -88.95 47.72 -16.97
N GLU A 376 -88.81 46.98 -15.87
CA GLU A 376 -89.90 46.77 -14.90
C GLU A 376 -90.35 48.10 -14.28
N MET A 377 -89.41 48.99 -13.92
CA MET A 377 -89.71 50.36 -13.48
C MET A 377 -90.55 51.12 -14.51
N ARG A 378 -90.16 51.03 -15.79
CA ARG A 378 -90.88 51.67 -16.90
C ARG A 378 -92.30 51.10 -17.05
N LEU A 379 -92.45 49.77 -17.00
CA LEU A 379 -93.74 49.09 -17.11
C LEU A 379 -94.67 49.43 -15.93
N ARG A 380 -94.16 49.44 -14.69
CA ARG A 380 -94.92 49.85 -13.50
C ARG A 380 -95.35 51.30 -13.57
N THR A 381 -94.45 52.20 -13.96
CA THR A 381 -94.76 53.63 -14.12
C THR A 381 -95.86 53.82 -15.16
N ALA A 382 -95.73 53.21 -16.34
CA ALA A 382 -96.74 53.28 -17.39
C ALA A 382 -98.09 52.69 -16.97
N PHE A 383 -98.08 51.61 -16.17
CA PHE A 383 -99.30 51.02 -15.62
C PHE A 383 -99.98 51.94 -14.60
N VAL A 384 -99.21 52.52 -13.67
CA VAL A 384 -99.71 53.47 -12.66
C VAL A 384 -100.25 54.73 -13.33
N GLU A 385 -99.57 55.27 -14.33
CA GLU A 385 -100.06 56.43 -15.10
C GLU A 385 -101.38 56.13 -15.82
N LYS A 386 -101.49 54.96 -16.46
CA LYS A 386 -102.66 54.59 -17.27
C LYS A 386 -103.87 54.16 -16.44
N SER A 387 -103.63 53.34 -15.41
CA SER A 387 -104.69 52.63 -14.66
C SER A 387 -104.82 53.11 -13.22
N GLY A 388 -103.76 53.70 -12.65
CA GLY A 388 -103.69 54.12 -11.24
C GLY A 388 -104.80 55.07 -10.80
N PRO A 389 -105.20 56.10 -11.58
CA PRO A 389 -106.30 56.99 -11.20
C PRO A 389 -107.66 56.30 -11.02
N PHE A 390 -107.83 55.09 -11.58
CA PHE A 390 -109.06 54.31 -11.54
C PHE A 390 -109.03 53.18 -10.51
N LEU A 391 -107.90 52.99 -9.81
CA LEU A 391 -107.74 51.96 -8.80
C LEU A 391 -107.72 52.60 -7.41
N PRO A 392 -108.58 52.18 -6.48
CA PRO A 392 -108.54 52.68 -5.12
C PRO A 392 -107.27 52.18 -4.42
N SER A 393 -106.66 53.03 -3.60
CA SER A 393 -105.32 52.82 -3.02
C SER A 393 -105.22 51.63 -2.06
N ASP A 394 -106.35 51.11 -1.60
CA ASP A 394 -106.48 49.97 -0.69
C ASP A 394 -106.53 48.61 -1.40
N LEU A 395 -106.77 48.57 -2.72
CA LEU A 395 -106.89 47.32 -3.47
C LEU A 395 -105.55 46.57 -3.58
N CYS A 396 -104.45 47.30 -3.71
CA CYS A 396 -103.10 46.75 -3.73
C CYS A 396 -102.11 47.76 -3.12
N PRO A 397 -101.83 47.68 -1.80
CA PRO A 397 -101.00 48.66 -1.08
C PRO A 397 -99.59 48.82 -1.66
N PHE A 398 -99.06 47.76 -2.29
CA PHE A 398 -97.69 47.70 -2.83
C PHE A 398 -97.62 48.11 -4.31
N ILE A 399 -98.70 48.62 -4.90
CA ILE A 399 -98.76 48.97 -6.33
C ILE A 399 -97.79 50.11 -6.72
N GLN A 400 -97.37 50.91 -5.73
CA GLN A 400 -96.39 51.99 -5.89
C GLN A 400 -94.98 51.60 -5.44
N ASP A 401 -94.79 50.37 -4.92
CA ASP A 401 -93.47 49.95 -4.46
C ASP A 401 -92.50 49.85 -5.64
N PRO A 402 -91.24 50.30 -5.47
CA PRO A 402 -90.22 50.07 -6.48
C PRO A 402 -90.01 48.56 -6.70
N PRO A 403 -89.62 48.13 -7.90
CA PRO A 403 -89.26 46.75 -8.16
C PRO A 403 -88.01 46.37 -7.37
N VAL A 404 -87.89 45.07 -7.13
CA VAL A 404 -86.78 44.50 -6.37
C VAL A 404 -85.45 44.82 -7.05
N THR A 405 -84.44 45.13 -6.23
CA THR A 405 -83.05 45.34 -6.66
C THR A 405 -82.20 44.13 -6.26
N PHE A 406 -81.34 43.65 -7.16
CA PHE A 406 -80.40 42.57 -6.88
C PHE A 406 -78.96 43.11 -6.92
N ALA A 407 -78.11 42.68 -5.99
CA ALA A 407 -76.69 43.04 -5.95
C ALA A 407 -75.82 41.80 -6.12
N VAL A 408 -74.74 41.91 -6.92
CA VAL A 408 -73.75 40.85 -7.09
C VAL A 408 -72.47 41.25 -6.37
N GLU A 409 -72.13 40.53 -5.30
CA GLU A 409 -70.97 40.80 -4.44
C GLU A 409 -69.93 39.68 -4.53
N GLU A 410 -68.65 40.06 -4.46
CA GLU A 410 -67.54 39.11 -4.39
C GLU A 410 -67.44 38.57 -2.96
N SER A 411 -67.52 37.24 -2.79
CA SER A 411 -67.40 36.61 -1.47
C SER A 411 -65.96 36.68 -0.96
N GLU A 412 -65.77 37.13 0.29
CA GLU A 412 -64.46 37.39 0.91
C GLU A 412 -63.56 36.15 1.06
N GLY A 413 -64.08 34.94 0.83
CA GLY A 413 -63.35 33.67 0.98
C GLY A 413 -62.57 33.20 -0.26
N GLY A 414 -62.76 33.82 -1.43
CA GLY A 414 -61.98 33.52 -2.61
C GLY A 414 -60.62 34.21 -2.51
N GLY A 415 -59.55 33.46 -2.23
CA GLY A 415 -58.19 34.00 -2.09
C GLY A 415 -57.91 35.05 -3.16
N ARG A 416 -57.76 36.31 -2.72
CA ARG A 416 -57.47 37.45 -3.58
C ARG A 416 -56.18 37.15 -4.36
N VAL A 417 -56.30 36.71 -5.62
CA VAL A 417 -55.26 36.99 -6.60
C VAL A 417 -55.23 38.51 -6.65
N GLY A 418 -54.19 39.10 -6.04
CA GLY A 418 -54.14 40.46 -5.51
C GLY A 418 -54.99 41.46 -6.30
N ARG A 419 -55.81 42.21 -5.57
CA ARG A 419 -56.65 43.29 -6.10
C ARG A 419 -55.75 44.24 -6.91
N PHE A 420 -55.77 44.07 -8.21
CA PHE A 420 -55.19 44.97 -9.19
C PHE A 420 -55.87 46.33 -9.05
N ALA A 421 -55.21 47.29 -8.42
CA ALA A 421 -55.54 48.70 -8.55
C ALA A 421 -54.33 49.59 -8.21
N SER A 422 -54.12 50.56 -9.11
CA SER A 422 -53.45 51.85 -8.96
C SER A 422 -52.92 52.23 -7.58
N VAL A 423 -51.66 52.69 -7.59
CA VAL A 423 -51.09 53.77 -6.76
C VAL A 423 -52.03 54.31 -5.68
N GLN A 424 -51.78 53.97 -4.42
CA GLN A 424 -51.72 54.92 -3.30
C GLN A 424 -51.15 54.25 -2.05
N SER A 425 -49.99 54.76 -1.64
CA SER A 425 -49.46 54.87 -0.28
C SER A 425 -50.29 54.27 0.86
N HIS A 426 -49.72 53.30 1.58
CA HIS A 426 -49.46 53.53 3.01
C HIS A 426 -48.40 52.60 3.60
N GLU A 427 -47.58 53.28 4.39
CA GLU A 427 -46.50 52.91 5.29
C GLU A 427 -46.84 51.92 6.42
N THR A 428 -45.81 51.13 6.75
CA THR A 428 -45.41 50.64 8.10
C THR A 428 -46.18 49.51 8.79
N ARG A 429 -45.52 48.35 8.94
CA ARG A 429 -45.04 47.86 10.27
C ARG A 429 -44.20 46.58 10.13
N TYR A 430 -42.89 46.76 10.23
CA TYR A 430 -41.96 45.74 10.73
C TYR A 430 -41.97 45.80 12.26
N SER A 431 -42.14 44.66 12.93
CA SER A 431 -41.45 44.36 14.20
C SER A 431 -41.70 42.91 14.64
N LYS A 432 -40.60 42.15 14.61
CA LYS A 432 -40.14 41.15 15.59
C LYS A 432 -41.09 40.01 15.99
N GLN A 433 -40.63 38.79 15.73
CA GLN A 433 -40.44 37.82 16.82
C GLN A 433 -39.23 36.92 16.51
N ALA A 434 -38.10 37.29 17.11
CA ALA A 434 -37.00 36.40 17.43
C ALA A 434 -37.11 36.06 18.93
N SER A 435 -36.66 34.86 19.27
CA SER A 435 -36.45 34.30 20.61
C SER A 435 -37.68 33.81 21.38
N THR A 436 -37.78 32.48 21.49
CA THR A 436 -37.76 31.86 22.82
C THR A 436 -37.03 30.52 22.76
N MET A 437 -35.83 30.50 23.36
CA MET A 437 -35.22 29.30 23.91
C MET A 437 -36.00 28.87 25.15
N GLY A 438 -36.31 27.59 25.26
CA GLY A 438 -36.38 26.83 26.52
C GLY A 438 -35.76 25.49 26.18
N VAL A 439 -34.57 25.13 26.66
CA VAL A 439 -34.25 24.77 28.05
C VAL A 439 -35.44 24.04 28.67
N ASP A 440 -35.46 22.72 28.49
CA ASP A 440 -36.03 21.86 29.51
C ASP A 440 -35.03 20.75 29.86
N SER A 441 -34.97 20.50 31.15
CA SER A 441 -33.99 19.69 31.84
C SER A 441 -34.75 18.70 32.72
N ARG A 442 -34.19 17.48 32.86
CA ARG A 442 -34.71 16.27 33.57
C ARG A 442 -35.58 15.40 32.64
N LEU A 443 -35.31 14.12 32.41
CA LEU A 443 -34.60 13.07 33.15
C LEU A 443 -33.75 12.21 32.21
#